data_AF-A0A7X5VPX8-F1
#
_entry.id   AF-A0A7X5VPX8-F1
#
_cell.length_a   1.000
_cell.length_b   1.000
_cell.length_c   1.000
_cell.angle_alpha   90.00
_cell.angle_beta   90.00
_cell.angle_gamma   90.00
#
_symmetry.space_group_name_H-M   'P 1'
#
loop_
_entity.id
_entity.type
_entity.pdbx_description
1 polymer ?
#
loop_
_entity_poly.entity_id
_entity_poly.type
_entity_poly.pdbx_seq_one_letter_code
_entity_poly.pdbx_strand_id
1 'polypeptide(L)'
;MPQANELAVDRAHLWVVRPETVLQRRLVARYERLLTPEEHERRSRYRTESGRLDYLVTRVLVRTALSHYTGVAPEAWRFAARPSGKPEVAEPRRDDTPRFSLSHTRGLVACLVASDRDVGVDVENTTRSVSFLDIAERYFAPREVTEILSLPGPDARRRFFEYWTLKESLIKAREERIASGLSRYTFRRDDTGIRASIDAAVTDDWCCRLHDVGPDHLVASSLMTETGEQLHVDVRETVPLIDG
;
A
#
# COMPACT_ATOMS: atom_id res chain seq x y z
N MET A 1 -23.43 17.77 6.08
CA MET A 1 -22.37 17.01 5.40
C MET A 1 -21.30 16.71 6.43
N PRO A 2 -20.72 15.50 6.49
CA PRO A 2 -19.62 15.26 7.42
C PRO A 2 -18.48 16.23 7.09
N GLN A 3 -17.94 16.88 8.12
CA GLN A 3 -16.82 17.79 7.99
C GLN A 3 -15.63 16.97 7.49
N ALA A 4 -15.05 17.36 6.35
CA ALA A 4 -13.84 16.71 5.85
C ALA A 4 -12.74 16.83 6.92
N ASN A 5 -12.13 15.71 7.31
CA ASN A 5 -10.97 15.77 8.19
C ASN A 5 -9.78 16.22 7.36
N GLU A 6 -9.11 17.29 7.79
CA GLU A 6 -7.96 17.84 7.07
C GLU A 6 -6.77 16.88 7.19
N LEU A 7 -6.20 16.50 6.03
CA LEU A 7 -4.97 15.71 5.97
C LEU A 7 -3.77 16.66 5.94
N ALA A 8 -3.17 16.87 7.11
CA ALA A 8 -2.00 17.72 7.27
C ALA A 8 -0.88 17.32 6.30
N VAL A 9 -0.16 18.31 5.76
CA VAL A 9 0.85 18.10 4.71
C VAL A 9 1.96 17.17 5.17
N ASP A 10 2.36 17.26 6.45
CA ASP A 10 3.39 16.43 7.08
C ASP A 10 2.90 15.03 7.50
N ARG A 11 1.65 14.67 7.16
CA ARG A 11 1.04 13.40 7.55
C ARG A 11 0.55 12.59 6.36
N ALA A 12 0.63 11.28 6.54
CA ALA A 12 -0.07 10.31 5.74
C ALA A 12 -0.80 9.31 6.64
N HIS A 13 -1.91 8.79 6.15
CA HIS A 13 -2.69 7.79 6.86
C HIS A 13 -2.65 6.47 6.11
N LEU A 14 -2.20 5.42 6.80
CA LEU A 14 -2.17 4.05 6.30
C LEU A 14 -3.41 3.32 6.82
N TRP A 15 -4.46 3.30 6.01
CA TRP A 15 -5.68 2.56 6.32
C TRP A 15 -5.49 1.07 6.05
N VAL A 16 -5.89 0.24 6.99
CA VAL A 16 -5.80 -1.22 6.86
C VAL A 16 -7.12 -1.88 7.23
N VAL A 17 -7.49 -2.91 6.48
CA VAL A 17 -8.70 -3.71 6.70
C VAL A 17 -8.36 -5.18 6.59
N ARG A 18 -8.84 -5.97 7.54
CA ARG A 18 -8.82 -7.43 7.45
C ARG A 18 -10.10 -7.92 6.77
N PRO A 19 -10.04 -8.56 5.60
CA PRO A 19 -11.24 -9.03 4.91
C PRO A 19 -12.14 -9.94 5.76
N GLU A 20 -11.59 -10.70 6.72
CA GLU A 20 -12.39 -11.52 7.63
C GLU A 20 -13.28 -10.72 8.62
N THR A 21 -12.97 -9.45 8.91
CA THR A 21 -13.79 -8.65 9.83
C THR A 21 -15.07 -8.12 9.17
N VAL A 22 -15.15 -8.18 7.83
CA VAL A 22 -16.28 -7.66 7.05
C VAL A 22 -17.26 -8.74 6.56
N LEU A 23 -17.20 -9.96 7.13
CA LEU A 23 -17.98 -11.12 6.67
C LEU A 23 -19.50 -11.04 6.94
N GLN A 24 -19.98 -10.03 7.66
CA GLN A 24 -21.40 -9.87 7.92
C GLN A 24 -22.17 -9.61 6.62
N ARG A 25 -23.16 -10.47 6.30
CA ARG A 25 -23.95 -10.39 5.04
C ARG A 25 -24.50 -8.99 4.75
N ARG A 26 -24.96 -8.26 5.78
CA ARG A 26 -25.49 -6.89 5.62
C ARG A 26 -24.42 -5.89 5.19
N LEU A 27 -23.19 -6.05 5.68
CA LEU A 27 -22.07 -5.18 5.32
C LEU A 27 -21.58 -5.48 3.91
N VAL A 28 -21.43 -6.77 3.55
CA VAL A 28 -21.13 -7.19 2.18
C VAL A 28 -22.15 -6.63 1.19
N ALA A 29 -23.45 -6.72 1.49
CA ALA A 29 -24.48 -6.16 0.62
C ALA A 29 -24.41 -4.62 0.50
N ARG A 30 -23.94 -3.90 1.52
CA ARG A 30 -23.65 -2.45 1.42
C ARG A 30 -22.45 -2.20 0.52
N TYR A 31 -21.39 -2.97 0.68
CA TYR A 31 -20.16 -2.86 -0.12
C TYR A 31 -20.42 -3.13 -1.60
N GLU A 32 -21.25 -4.13 -1.91
CA GLU A 32 -21.64 -4.44 -3.28
C GLU A 32 -22.33 -3.27 -3.96
N ARG A 33 -23.14 -2.47 -3.25
CA ARG A 33 -23.77 -1.28 -3.83
C ARG A 33 -22.81 -0.14 -4.16
N LEU A 34 -21.57 -0.18 -3.65
CA LEU A 34 -20.54 0.81 -3.96
C LEU A 34 -19.78 0.50 -5.27
N LEU A 35 -19.90 -0.73 -5.77
CA LEU A 35 -19.19 -1.14 -6.99
C LEU A 35 -19.92 -0.61 -8.22
N THR A 36 -19.15 -0.23 -9.23
CA THR A 36 -19.68 0.01 -10.57
C THR A 36 -19.98 -1.32 -11.28
N PRO A 37 -20.80 -1.33 -12.35
CA PRO A 37 -21.02 -2.53 -13.15
C PRO A 37 -19.73 -3.19 -13.65
N GLU A 38 -18.73 -2.39 -14.06
CA GLU A 38 -17.44 -2.86 -14.54
C GLU A 38 -16.61 -3.49 -13.41
N GLU A 39 -16.70 -2.95 -12.19
CA GLU A 39 -16.05 -3.54 -11.02
C GLU A 39 -16.72 -4.83 -10.59
N HIS A 40 -18.05 -4.94 -10.70
CA HIS A 40 -18.75 -6.20 -10.51
C HIS A 40 -18.29 -7.27 -11.51
N GLU A 41 -18.16 -6.90 -12.78
CA GLU A 41 -17.65 -7.80 -13.81
C GLU A 41 -16.19 -8.20 -13.52
N ARG A 42 -15.35 -7.25 -13.12
CA ARG A 42 -13.95 -7.56 -12.77
C ARG A 42 -13.84 -8.44 -11.53
N ARG A 43 -14.71 -8.23 -10.54
CA ARG A 43 -14.81 -9.08 -9.34
C ARG A 43 -15.19 -10.51 -9.72
N SER A 44 -16.16 -10.70 -10.61
CA SER A 44 -16.64 -12.04 -10.97
C SER A 44 -15.55 -12.91 -11.63
N ARG A 45 -14.55 -12.29 -12.27
CA ARG A 45 -13.40 -12.97 -12.90
C ARG A 45 -12.41 -13.58 -11.90
N TYR A 46 -12.43 -13.20 -10.61
CA TYR A 46 -11.62 -13.89 -9.60
C TYR A 46 -12.13 -15.31 -9.40
N ARG A 47 -11.20 -16.28 -9.34
CA ARG A 47 -11.54 -17.71 -9.22
C ARG A 47 -11.98 -18.10 -7.82
N THR A 48 -11.40 -17.49 -6.80
CA THR A 48 -11.62 -17.82 -5.39
C THR A 48 -12.53 -16.80 -4.72
N GLU A 49 -13.30 -17.24 -3.74
CA GLU A 49 -14.16 -16.33 -2.97
C GLU A 49 -13.35 -15.33 -2.16
N SER A 50 -12.21 -15.77 -1.59
CA SER A 50 -11.26 -14.85 -0.94
C SER A 50 -10.79 -13.76 -1.89
N GLY A 51 -10.44 -14.08 -3.14
CA GLY A 51 -10.02 -13.07 -4.11
C GLY A 51 -11.16 -12.10 -4.48
N ARG A 52 -12.40 -12.58 -4.55
CA ARG A 52 -13.58 -11.72 -4.76
C ARG A 52 -13.82 -10.79 -3.57
N LEU A 53 -13.61 -11.28 -2.36
CA LEU A 53 -13.73 -10.50 -1.13
C LEU A 53 -12.61 -9.46 -1.01
N ASP A 54 -11.36 -9.85 -1.23
CA ASP A 54 -10.20 -8.95 -1.20
C ASP A 54 -10.38 -7.81 -2.22
N TYR A 55 -10.87 -8.12 -3.43
CA TYR A 55 -11.18 -7.12 -4.43
C TYR A 55 -12.29 -6.17 -3.96
N LEU A 56 -13.40 -6.71 -3.45
CA LEU A 56 -14.51 -5.92 -2.90
C LEU A 56 -14.02 -4.96 -1.81
N VAL A 57 -13.29 -5.48 -0.82
CA VAL A 57 -12.75 -4.70 0.30
C VAL A 57 -11.79 -3.63 -0.17
N THR A 58 -10.91 -3.93 -1.14
CA THR A 58 -10.01 -2.95 -1.75
C THR A 58 -10.77 -1.79 -2.38
N ARG A 59 -11.85 -2.08 -3.12
CA ARG A 59 -12.67 -1.06 -3.79
C ARG A 59 -13.48 -0.23 -2.81
N VAL A 60 -13.90 -0.79 -1.69
CA VAL A 60 -14.59 -0.04 -0.63
C VAL A 60 -13.61 0.79 0.19
N LEU A 61 -12.50 0.20 0.61
CA LEU A 61 -11.48 0.88 1.44
C LEU A 61 -10.99 2.17 0.78
N VAL A 62 -10.65 2.13 -0.50
CA VAL A 62 -10.18 3.33 -1.21
C VAL A 62 -11.25 4.43 -1.24
N ARG A 63 -12.51 4.06 -1.48
CA ARG A 63 -13.62 5.02 -1.53
C ARG A 63 -13.85 5.66 -0.18
N THR A 64 -13.94 4.86 0.88
CA THR A 64 -14.18 5.37 2.24
C THR A 64 -13.00 6.16 2.77
N ALA A 65 -11.77 5.72 2.48
CA ALA A 65 -10.57 6.45 2.85
C ALA A 65 -10.50 7.83 2.18
N LEU A 66 -10.78 7.94 0.88
CA LEU A 66 -10.80 9.23 0.19
C LEU A 66 -11.97 10.12 0.66
N SER A 67 -13.16 9.54 0.86
CA SER A 67 -14.34 10.25 1.37
C SER A 67 -14.11 10.88 2.74
N HIS A 68 -13.27 10.27 3.59
CA HIS A 68 -12.90 10.81 4.89
C HIS A 68 -12.24 12.20 4.81
N TYR A 69 -11.55 12.49 3.70
CA TYR A 69 -10.79 13.75 3.52
C TYR A 69 -11.47 14.77 2.60
N THR A 70 -12.43 14.37 1.76
CA THR A 70 -12.98 15.26 0.73
C THR A 70 -14.46 15.55 0.88
N GLY A 71 -15.17 14.82 1.75
CA GLY A 71 -16.63 14.90 1.87
C GLY A 71 -17.40 14.36 0.66
N VAL A 72 -16.71 13.86 -0.37
CA VAL A 72 -17.32 13.18 -1.53
C VAL A 72 -17.89 11.85 -1.05
N ALA A 73 -19.12 11.52 -1.43
CA ALA A 73 -19.74 10.24 -1.08
C ALA A 73 -18.97 9.05 -1.70
N PRO A 74 -18.80 7.91 -0.99
CA PRO A 74 -18.09 6.74 -1.51
C PRO A 74 -18.57 6.27 -2.90
N GLU A 75 -19.88 6.34 -3.14
CA GLU A 75 -20.56 5.95 -4.38
C GLU A 75 -20.19 6.83 -5.58
N ALA A 76 -19.74 8.07 -5.33
CA ALA A 76 -19.45 9.04 -6.38
C ALA A 76 -18.07 8.83 -7.01
N TRP A 77 -17.16 8.14 -6.34
CA TRP A 77 -15.82 7.91 -6.86
C TRP A 77 -15.81 7.00 -8.08
N ARG A 78 -15.11 7.44 -9.13
CA ARG A 78 -14.75 6.62 -10.29
C ARG A 78 -13.24 6.59 -10.41
N PHE A 79 -12.72 5.45 -10.83
CA PHE A 79 -11.28 5.24 -10.94
C PHE A 79 -10.92 4.71 -12.32
N ALA A 80 -9.81 5.21 -12.86
CA ALA A 80 -9.18 4.67 -14.06
C ALA A 80 -7.91 3.91 -13.67
N ALA A 81 -7.46 3.01 -14.53
CA ALA A 81 -6.16 2.37 -14.38
C ALA A 81 -5.12 3.13 -15.22
N ARG A 82 -4.00 3.51 -14.59
CA ARG A 82 -2.83 4.04 -15.31
C ARG A 82 -2.16 2.95 -16.16
N PRO A 83 -1.26 3.31 -17.09
CA PRO A 83 -0.44 2.33 -17.82
C PRO A 83 0.37 1.40 -16.91
N SER A 84 0.75 1.87 -15.71
CA SER A 84 1.39 1.08 -14.66
C SER A 84 0.45 0.07 -13.97
N GLY A 85 -0.86 0.15 -14.22
CA GLY A 85 -1.90 -0.64 -13.57
C GLY A 85 -2.40 -0.04 -12.24
N LYS A 86 -1.77 1.03 -11.74
CA LYS A 86 -2.19 1.74 -10.52
C LYS A 86 -3.54 2.44 -10.75
N PRO A 87 -4.52 2.27 -9.85
CA PRO A 87 -5.76 3.03 -9.93
C PRO A 87 -5.51 4.50 -9.60
N GLU A 88 -6.17 5.39 -10.33
CA GLU A 88 -6.22 6.83 -10.08
C GLU A 88 -7.67 7.31 -10.03
N VAL A 89 -7.93 8.42 -9.33
CA VAL A 89 -9.26 9.04 -9.34
C VAL A 89 -9.52 9.62 -10.73
N ALA A 90 -10.58 9.15 -11.39
CA ALA A 90 -11.08 9.71 -12.64
C ALA A 90 -12.15 10.78 -12.37
N GLU A 91 -13.04 10.52 -11.40
CA GLU A 91 -14.13 11.43 -11.01
C GLU A 91 -14.48 11.29 -9.51
N PRO A 92 -14.94 12.37 -8.86
CA PRO A 92 -14.88 13.75 -9.34
C PRO A 92 -13.43 14.26 -9.43
N ARG A 93 -13.13 15.11 -10.41
CA ARG A 93 -11.83 15.80 -10.48
C ARG A 93 -11.84 16.98 -9.54
N ARG A 94 -10.94 16.97 -8.56
CA ARG A 94 -10.77 18.06 -7.60
C ARG A 94 -9.29 18.23 -7.29
N ASP A 95 -8.86 19.47 -7.15
CA ASP A 95 -7.46 19.80 -6.86
C ASP A 95 -7.04 19.34 -5.45
N ASP A 96 -8.00 19.24 -4.53
CA ASP A 96 -7.79 18.76 -3.16
C ASP A 96 -7.90 17.23 -3.02
N THR A 97 -7.96 16.48 -4.12
CA THR A 97 -8.05 15.00 -4.06
C THR A 97 -6.72 14.43 -3.57
N PRO A 98 -6.68 13.73 -2.42
CA PRO A 98 -5.45 13.15 -1.91
C PRO A 98 -4.85 12.12 -2.88
N ARG A 99 -3.52 12.01 -2.86
CA ARG A 99 -2.80 10.93 -3.53
C ARG A 99 -2.94 9.66 -2.70
N PHE A 100 -3.02 8.52 -3.38
CA PHE A 100 -3.18 7.24 -2.70
C PHE A 100 -2.43 6.10 -3.39
N SER A 101 -2.20 5.04 -2.64
CA SER A 101 -1.69 3.77 -3.14
C SER A 101 -2.38 2.61 -2.43
N LEU A 102 -2.58 1.52 -3.17
CA LEU A 102 -3.27 0.32 -2.67
C LEU A 102 -2.33 -0.88 -2.75
N SER A 103 -2.41 -1.74 -1.75
CA SER A 103 -1.86 -3.08 -1.82
C SER A 103 -2.74 -4.04 -1.03
N HIS A 104 -2.74 -5.30 -1.41
CA HIS A 104 -3.41 -6.33 -0.65
C HIS A 104 -2.64 -7.64 -0.74
N THR A 105 -2.75 -8.41 0.32
CA THR A 105 -2.28 -9.78 0.40
C THR A 105 -3.35 -10.59 1.13
N ARG A 106 -3.15 -11.90 1.25
CA ARG A 106 -4.09 -12.76 1.98
C ARG A 106 -4.25 -12.23 3.41
N GLY A 107 -5.48 -11.86 3.78
CA GLY A 107 -5.83 -11.42 5.14
C GLY A 107 -5.54 -9.95 5.46
N LEU A 108 -5.07 -9.14 4.50
CA LEU A 108 -4.88 -7.71 4.73
C LEU A 108 -4.98 -6.89 3.44
N VAL A 109 -5.78 -5.83 3.48
CA VAL A 109 -5.88 -4.79 2.44
C VAL A 109 -5.41 -3.47 3.04
N ALA A 110 -4.54 -2.76 2.32
CA ALA A 110 -3.95 -1.50 2.74
C ALA A 110 -4.20 -0.38 1.72
N CYS A 111 -4.47 0.83 2.21
CA CYS A 111 -4.60 2.06 1.45
C CYS A 111 -3.80 3.17 2.13
N LEU A 112 -2.71 3.60 1.52
CA LEU A 112 -1.94 4.76 1.97
C LEU A 112 -2.49 6.01 1.31
N VAL A 113 -2.76 7.06 2.09
CA VAL A 113 -3.30 8.34 1.62
C VAL A 113 -2.44 9.49 2.14
N ALA A 114 -2.04 10.40 1.26
CA ALA A 114 -1.30 11.62 1.58
C ALA A 114 -1.73 12.81 0.71
N SER A 115 -1.53 14.02 1.22
CA SER A 115 -1.78 15.25 0.47
C SER A 115 -0.58 15.59 -0.42
N ASP A 116 -0.85 15.92 -1.68
CA ASP A 116 0.07 16.54 -2.65
C ASP A 116 1.48 15.91 -2.78
N ARG A 117 1.58 14.59 -2.68
CA ARG A 117 2.86 13.87 -2.84
C ARG A 117 2.68 12.48 -3.40
N ASP A 118 3.70 11.99 -4.10
CA ASP A 118 3.70 10.62 -4.58
C ASP A 118 3.85 9.64 -3.43
N VAL A 119 2.97 8.62 -3.44
CA VAL A 119 2.91 7.60 -2.39
C VAL A 119 2.80 6.20 -2.98
N GLY A 120 3.41 5.26 -2.25
CA GLY A 120 3.38 3.84 -2.54
C GLY A 120 3.24 3.02 -1.27
N VAL A 121 2.39 1.99 -1.33
CA VAL A 121 2.26 1.02 -0.24
C VAL A 121 2.40 -0.38 -0.78
N ASP A 122 3.06 -1.24 -0.03
CA ASP A 122 3.05 -2.66 -0.27
C ASP A 122 2.80 -3.45 1.01
N VAL A 123 2.19 -4.63 0.88
CA VAL A 123 1.81 -5.47 2.01
C VAL A 123 2.09 -6.93 1.69
N GLU A 124 2.75 -7.60 2.61
CA GLU A 124 3.16 -8.99 2.47
C GLU A 124 2.72 -9.83 3.66
N ASN A 125 2.19 -11.02 3.37
CA ASN A 125 1.93 -12.04 4.37
C ASN A 125 3.24 -12.81 4.62
N THR A 126 3.92 -12.53 5.73
CA THR A 126 5.27 -13.03 6.03
C THR A 126 5.31 -14.54 6.29
N THR A 127 4.14 -15.16 6.51
CA THR A 127 4.00 -16.61 6.71
C THR A 127 3.86 -17.39 5.39
N ARG A 128 3.74 -16.72 4.22
CA ARG A 128 3.53 -17.41 2.93
C ARG A 128 4.75 -18.22 2.50
N SER A 129 4.59 -19.48 2.11
CA SER A 129 5.72 -20.26 1.58
C SER A 129 6.25 -19.62 0.29
N VAL A 130 7.56 -19.36 0.25
CA VAL A 130 8.24 -18.75 -0.90
C VAL A 130 9.72 -19.11 -0.86
N SER A 131 10.31 -19.40 -2.03
CA SER A 131 11.76 -19.54 -2.22
C SER A 131 12.44 -18.16 -2.14
N PHE A 132 12.47 -17.59 -0.93
CA PHE A 132 12.89 -16.20 -0.74
C PHE A 132 14.34 -15.95 -1.14
N LEU A 133 15.23 -16.93 -1.00
CA LEU A 133 16.64 -16.82 -1.41
C LEU A 133 16.77 -16.70 -2.94
N ASP A 134 16.12 -17.57 -3.71
CA ASP A 134 16.13 -17.51 -5.18
C ASP A 134 15.62 -16.15 -5.70
N ILE A 135 14.59 -15.60 -5.03
CA ILE A 135 14.05 -14.27 -5.37
C ILE A 135 15.06 -13.18 -5.00
N ALA A 136 15.66 -13.25 -3.81
CA ALA A 136 16.65 -12.28 -3.37
C ALA A 136 17.85 -12.25 -4.34
N GLU A 137 18.42 -13.40 -4.67
CA GLU A 137 19.57 -13.51 -5.58
C GLU A 137 19.27 -12.96 -6.97
N ARG A 138 18.03 -13.12 -7.45
CA ARG A 138 17.63 -12.65 -8.77
C ARG A 138 17.35 -11.14 -8.83
N TYR A 139 16.84 -10.56 -7.76
CA TYR A 139 16.25 -9.22 -7.81
C TYR A 139 16.88 -8.20 -6.87
N PHE A 140 17.58 -8.60 -5.81
CA PHE A 140 18.09 -7.66 -4.80
C PHE A 140 19.51 -7.20 -5.13
N ALA A 141 19.94 -6.12 -4.48
CA ALA A 141 21.32 -5.67 -4.60
C ALA A 141 22.25 -6.70 -3.93
N PRO A 142 23.48 -6.91 -4.44
CA PRO A 142 24.42 -7.89 -3.86
C PRO A 142 24.64 -7.72 -2.36
N ARG A 143 24.66 -6.47 -1.86
CA ARG A 143 24.80 -6.19 -0.42
C ARG A 143 23.62 -6.70 0.41
N GLU A 144 22.40 -6.58 -0.11
CA GLU A 144 21.17 -7.02 0.57
C GLU A 144 21.10 -8.56 0.59
N VAL A 145 21.55 -9.20 -0.50
CA VAL A 145 21.67 -10.68 -0.57
C VAL A 145 22.68 -11.18 0.46
N THR A 146 23.88 -10.60 0.51
CA THR A 146 24.90 -10.95 1.51
C THR A 146 24.36 -10.79 2.94
N GLU A 147 23.62 -9.71 3.20
CA GLU A 147 23.01 -9.47 4.51
C GLU A 147 22.00 -10.57 4.87
N ILE A 148 21.06 -10.89 3.96
CA ILE A 148 20.08 -11.97 4.15
C ILE A 148 20.79 -13.30 4.44
N LEU A 149 21.82 -13.65 3.67
CA LEU A 149 22.55 -14.92 3.80
C LEU A 149 23.37 -15.03 5.10
N SER A 150 23.70 -13.91 5.73
CA SER A 150 24.44 -13.88 7.01
C SER A 150 23.56 -14.06 8.25
N LEU A 151 22.24 -14.00 8.09
CA LEU A 151 21.27 -14.11 9.17
C LEU A 151 20.77 -15.55 9.35
N PRO A 152 20.38 -15.95 10.58
CA PRO A 152 19.73 -17.24 10.82
C PRO A 152 18.33 -17.27 10.18
N GLY A 153 17.82 -18.48 9.89
CA GLY A 153 16.63 -18.70 9.04
C GLY A 153 15.44 -17.75 9.25
N PRO A 154 14.91 -17.57 10.49
CA PRO A 154 13.80 -16.65 10.74
C PRO A 154 14.14 -15.19 10.43
N ASP A 155 15.33 -14.73 10.82
CA ASP A 155 15.79 -13.35 10.63
C ASP A 155 16.12 -13.07 9.15
N ALA A 156 16.74 -14.03 8.46
CA ALA A 156 16.99 -13.97 7.02
C ALA A 156 15.67 -13.82 6.24
N ARG A 157 14.68 -14.63 6.61
CA ARG A 157 13.35 -14.56 6.02
C ARG A 157 12.66 -13.23 6.30
N ARG A 158 12.74 -12.72 7.53
CA ARG A 158 12.20 -11.40 7.89
C ARG A 158 12.87 -10.31 7.06
N ARG A 159 14.20 -10.29 6.98
CA ARG A 159 14.97 -9.31 6.22
C ARG A 159 14.64 -9.34 4.72
N PHE A 160 14.39 -10.52 4.16
CA PHE A 160 13.86 -10.64 2.81
C PHE A 160 12.53 -9.90 2.63
N PHE A 161 11.54 -10.14 3.50
CA PHE A 161 10.24 -9.46 3.39
C PHE A 161 10.38 -7.96 3.60
N GLU A 162 11.26 -7.50 4.49
CA GLU A 162 11.54 -6.08 4.67
C GLU A 162 12.01 -5.44 3.37
N TYR A 163 13.02 -6.00 2.70
CA TYR A 163 13.49 -5.46 1.42
C TYR A 163 12.46 -5.61 0.30
N TRP A 164 11.79 -6.76 0.19
CA TRP A 164 10.78 -6.99 -0.83
C TRP A 164 9.68 -5.94 -0.75
N THR A 165 9.09 -5.79 0.44
CA THR A 165 7.97 -4.88 0.66
C THR A 165 8.40 -3.42 0.44
N LEU A 166 9.60 -3.02 0.89
CA LEU A 166 10.16 -1.68 0.64
C LEU A 166 10.37 -1.38 -0.85
N LYS A 167 10.90 -2.35 -1.62
CA LYS A 167 11.13 -2.20 -3.06
C LYS A 167 9.81 -2.03 -3.81
N GLU A 168 8.83 -2.87 -3.51
CA GLU A 168 7.51 -2.81 -4.12
C GLU A 168 6.77 -1.53 -3.75
N SER A 169 6.85 -1.07 -2.49
CA SER A 169 6.22 0.19 -2.09
C SER A 169 6.85 1.38 -2.83
N LEU A 170 8.18 1.42 -2.95
CA LEU A 170 8.88 2.49 -3.65
C LEU A 170 8.56 2.51 -5.15
N ILE A 171 8.52 1.36 -5.80
CA ILE A 171 8.19 1.25 -7.22
C ILE A 171 6.76 1.69 -7.51
N LYS A 172 5.81 1.34 -6.63
CA LYS A 172 4.43 1.84 -6.72
C LYS A 172 4.31 3.34 -6.49
N ALA A 173 5.20 3.92 -5.70
CA ALA A 173 5.25 5.37 -5.50
C ALA A 173 5.77 6.08 -6.75
N ARG A 174 6.84 5.54 -7.36
CA ARG A 174 7.49 6.07 -8.57
C ARG A 174 6.80 5.72 -9.89
N GLU A 175 5.70 4.96 -9.83
CA GLU A 175 4.96 4.44 -10.98
C GLU A 175 5.81 3.58 -11.95
N GLU A 176 6.84 2.94 -11.43
CA GLU A 176 7.75 2.07 -12.20
C GLU A 176 7.25 0.61 -12.21
N ARG A 177 7.95 -0.27 -12.93
CA ARG A 177 7.68 -1.71 -12.96
C ARG A 177 8.84 -2.48 -12.33
N ILE A 178 8.59 -3.66 -11.79
CA ILE A 178 9.63 -4.59 -11.31
C ILE A 178 10.70 -4.85 -12.38
N ALA A 179 10.28 -4.92 -13.65
CA ALA A 179 11.15 -5.12 -14.80
C ALA A 179 12.19 -4.00 -15.00
N SER A 180 12.00 -2.83 -14.36
CA SER A 180 12.98 -1.72 -14.34
C SER A 180 14.20 -2.01 -13.46
N GLY A 181 14.22 -3.14 -12.75
CA GLY A 181 15.37 -3.62 -11.98
C GLY A 181 15.30 -3.28 -10.49
N LEU A 182 14.90 -4.25 -9.66
CA LEU A 182 14.81 -4.08 -8.20
C LEU A 182 16.17 -3.88 -7.50
N SER A 183 17.26 -4.29 -8.14
CA SER A 183 18.60 -4.28 -7.54
C SER A 183 19.23 -2.89 -7.45
N ARG A 184 18.72 -1.92 -8.23
CA ARG A 184 19.16 -0.51 -8.14
C ARG A 184 18.65 0.21 -6.90
N TYR A 185 17.52 -0.25 -6.36
CA TYR A 185 16.89 0.31 -5.18
C TYR A 185 17.51 -0.33 -3.95
N THR A 186 18.04 0.48 -3.04
CA THR A 186 18.57 -0.05 -1.79
C THR A 186 18.16 0.85 -0.63
N PHE A 187 18.19 0.30 0.58
CA PHE A 187 17.64 0.98 1.75
C PHE A 187 18.69 1.14 2.84
N ARG A 188 18.66 2.28 3.52
CA ARG A 188 19.46 2.55 4.72
C ARG A 188 18.51 2.99 5.83
N ARG A 189 18.65 2.40 7.01
CA ARG A 189 17.95 2.84 8.22
C ARG A 189 18.84 3.81 9.00
N ASP A 190 18.24 4.89 9.48
CA ASP A 190 18.82 5.83 10.44
C ASP A 190 17.77 6.18 11.52
N ASP A 191 18.10 7.11 12.42
CA ASP A 191 17.24 7.52 13.53
C ASP A 191 15.92 8.19 13.08
N THR A 192 15.86 8.65 11.83
CA THR A 192 14.69 9.35 11.27
C THR A 192 13.79 8.45 10.42
N GLY A 193 14.24 7.23 10.09
CA GLY A 193 13.45 6.25 9.33
C GLY A 193 14.29 5.44 8.36
N ILE A 194 13.67 5.02 7.24
CA ILE A 194 14.34 4.28 6.18
C ILE A 194 14.43 5.20 4.95
N ARG A 195 15.65 5.42 4.45
CA ARG A 195 15.91 6.19 3.23
C ARG A 195 16.22 5.25 2.08
N ALA A 196 15.68 5.56 0.90
CA ALA A 196 16.01 4.85 -0.32
C ALA A 196 17.27 5.44 -0.97
N SER A 197 18.00 4.61 -1.71
CA SER A 197 19.07 5.02 -2.61
C SER A 197 18.84 4.35 -3.96
N ILE A 198 19.12 5.07 -5.04
CA ILE A 198 18.89 4.63 -6.42
C ILE A 198 20.24 4.67 -7.14
N ASP A 199 20.66 3.55 -7.73
CA ASP A 199 21.96 3.43 -8.42
C ASP A 199 23.15 3.91 -7.56
N ALA A 200 23.13 3.55 -6.27
CA ALA A 200 24.10 3.96 -5.25
C ALA A 200 24.19 5.47 -4.96
N ALA A 201 23.37 6.31 -5.60
CA ALA A 201 23.15 7.68 -5.18
C ALA A 201 22.11 7.73 -4.05
N VAL A 202 22.48 8.34 -2.93
CA VAL A 202 21.51 8.64 -1.86
C VAL A 202 20.54 9.68 -2.40
N THR A 203 19.25 9.37 -2.33
CA THR A 203 18.19 10.32 -2.66
C THR A 203 17.49 10.67 -1.36
N ASP A 204 17.50 11.93 -0.95
CA ASP A 204 16.72 12.38 0.20
C ASP A 204 15.22 12.49 -0.13
N ASP A 205 14.87 12.31 -1.40
CA ASP A 205 13.53 12.49 -1.96
C ASP A 205 12.50 11.44 -1.52
N TRP A 206 12.90 10.38 -0.80
CA TRP A 206 12.01 9.29 -0.39
C TRP A 206 12.16 8.90 1.08
N CYS A 207 11.07 9.06 1.84
CA CYS A 207 10.93 8.49 3.18
C CYS A 207 10.18 7.16 3.10
N CYS A 208 10.81 6.09 3.59
CA CYS A 208 10.22 4.77 3.69
C CYS A 208 10.03 4.36 5.16
N ARG A 209 8.98 3.58 5.42
CA ARG A 209 8.71 3.01 6.75
C ARG A 209 8.20 1.59 6.63
N LEU A 210 8.45 0.79 7.66
CA LEU A 210 7.92 -0.56 7.84
C LEU A 210 6.96 -0.54 9.02
N HIS A 211 5.83 -1.22 8.86
CA HIS A 211 4.77 -1.33 9.86
C HIS A 211 4.37 -2.79 10.02
N ASP A 212 4.51 -3.32 11.23
CA ASP A 212 3.97 -4.62 11.59
C ASP A 212 2.47 -4.48 11.87
N VAL A 213 1.63 -5.16 11.08
CA VAL A 213 0.17 -5.11 11.19
C VAL A 213 -0.35 -6.46 11.64
N GLY A 214 -0.28 -6.68 12.96
CA GLY A 214 -0.47 -8.01 13.55
C GLY A 214 0.76 -8.90 13.33
N PRO A 215 0.65 -10.21 13.61
CA PRO A 215 1.82 -11.11 13.62
C PRO A 215 2.31 -11.53 12.23
N ASP A 216 1.41 -11.53 11.24
CA ASP A 216 1.65 -12.22 9.96
C ASP A 216 1.82 -11.27 8.77
N HIS A 217 1.70 -9.95 9.00
CA HIS A 217 1.67 -8.96 7.92
C HIS A 217 2.68 -7.85 8.15
N LEU A 218 3.49 -7.62 7.12
CA LEU A 218 4.40 -6.49 7.04
C LEU A 218 3.89 -5.53 5.98
N VAL A 219 3.81 -4.25 6.31
CA VAL A 219 3.46 -3.18 5.38
C VAL A 219 4.66 -2.26 5.21
N ALA A 220 4.99 -1.90 3.98
CA ALA A 220 5.91 -0.81 3.69
C ALA A 220 5.16 0.37 3.09
N SER A 221 5.51 1.57 3.54
CA SER A 221 5.03 2.83 2.96
C SER A 221 6.22 3.64 2.45
N SER A 222 6.12 4.14 1.22
CA SER A 222 7.10 5.05 0.61
C SER A 222 6.40 6.35 0.23
N LEU A 223 6.98 7.47 0.64
CA LEU A 223 6.44 8.81 0.40
C LEU A 223 7.54 9.70 -0.18
N MET A 224 7.18 10.47 -1.20
CA MET A 224 8.03 11.56 -1.66
C MET A 224 8.14 12.60 -0.54
N THR A 225 9.35 13.08 -0.30
CA THR A 225 9.66 14.00 0.79
C THR A 225 10.72 15.01 0.35
N GLU A 226 10.73 16.17 0.98
CA GLU A 226 11.79 17.16 0.79
C GLU A 226 12.94 16.94 1.79
N THR A 227 14.14 17.42 1.46
CA THR A 227 15.30 17.30 2.34
C THR A 227 15.02 17.96 3.70
N GLY A 228 15.13 17.16 4.77
CA GLY A 228 14.89 17.61 6.16
C GLY A 228 13.43 17.58 6.60
N GLU A 229 12.49 17.24 5.72
CA GLU A 229 11.08 17.06 6.08
C GLU A 229 10.89 15.81 6.96
N GLN A 230 10.07 15.95 8.00
CA GLN A 230 9.64 14.85 8.84
C GLN A 230 8.20 14.48 8.51
N LEU A 231 8.00 13.29 7.95
CA LEU A 231 6.68 12.77 7.62
C LEU A 231 6.22 11.74 8.63
N HIS A 232 5.00 11.90 9.13
CA HIS A 232 4.38 10.92 10.02
C HIS A 232 3.38 10.05 9.26
N VAL A 233 3.44 8.74 9.50
CA VAL A 233 2.48 7.79 8.94
C VAL A 233 1.67 7.20 10.09
N ASP A 234 0.39 7.54 10.16
CA ASP A 234 -0.53 7.02 11.18
C ASP A 234 -1.27 5.79 10.62
N VAL A 235 -1.11 4.64 11.28
CA VAL A 235 -1.79 3.40 10.91
C VAL A 235 -3.21 3.41 11.48
N ARG A 236 -4.20 3.14 10.62
CA ARG A 236 -5.63 3.17 10.96
C ARG A 236 -6.27 1.84 10.56
N GLU A 237 -6.51 0.97 11.55
CA GLU A 237 -7.34 -0.21 11.34
C GLU A 237 -8.82 0.21 11.29
N THR A 238 -9.57 -0.34 10.34
CA THR A 238 -10.97 0.05 10.13
C THR A 238 -11.83 -1.09 9.59
N VAL A 239 -13.13 -0.99 9.87
CA VAL A 239 -14.21 -1.67 9.19
C VAL A 239 -14.98 -0.62 8.37
N PRO A 240 -14.76 -0.53 7.04
CA PRO A 240 -15.35 0.54 6.22
C PRO A 240 -16.87 0.64 6.36
N LEU A 241 -17.41 1.86 6.38
CA LEU A 241 -18.84 2.19 6.57
C LEU A 241 -19.43 1.85 7.94
N ILE A 242 -18.61 1.43 8.91
CA ILE A 242 -18.98 1.28 10.33
C ILE A 242 -18.24 2.31 11.17
N ASP A 243 -16.93 2.42 10.96
CA ASP A 243 -16.11 3.42 11.64
C ASP A 243 -16.17 4.73 10.84
N GLY A 244 -16.94 5.70 11.35
CA GLY A 244 -17.14 7.03 10.76
C GLY A 244 -17.31 8.07 11.85
#